data_AF-A0A536R1F8-F1
#
_entry.id   AF-A0A536R1F8-F1
#
_cell.length_a   1.000
_cell.length_b   1.000
_cell.length_c   1.000
_cell.angle_alpha   90.00
_cell.angle_beta   90.00
_cell.angle_gamma   90.00
#
_symmetry.space_group_name_H-M   'P 1'
#
loop_
_entity.id
_entity.type
_entity.pdbx_description
1 polymer ?
#
loop_
_entity_poly.entity_id
_entity_poly.type
_entity_poly.pdbx_seq_one_letter_code
_entity_poly.pdbx_strand_id
1 'polypeptide(L)'
;MGEDDADKLLPGEASSAHSGDVDEARRWFETYDELCRLKQKILTDLESQKVRVPPEGDAEVKDDEAMLRAEYERLLGRREFWHAEFEARQDR
;
A
#
# COMPACT_ATOMS: atom_id res chain seq x y z
N MET A 1 10.57 -15.08 14.50
CA MET A 1 10.35 -13.64 14.74
C MET A 1 10.42 -12.98 13.38
N GLY A 2 9.28 -12.89 12.69
CA GLY A 2 9.18 -11.98 11.55
C GLY A 2 8.93 -10.60 12.15
N GLU A 3 9.78 -9.63 11.81
CA GLU A 3 9.42 -8.23 12.05
C GLU A 3 8.08 -7.99 11.35
N ASP A 4 7.08 -7.52 12.08
CA ASP A 4 5.82 -7.04 11.50
C ASP A 4 6.17 -5.92 10.52
N ASP A 5 6.33 -6.25 9.23
CA ASP A 5 6.41 -5.28 8.12
C ASP A 5 5.10 -4.47 7.98
N ALA A 6 4.11 -4.74 8.85
CA ALA A 6 2.81 -4.07 8.96
C ALA A 6 2.92 -2.56 9.19
N ASP A 7 4.01 -2.06 9.79
CA ASP A 7 4.19 -0.63 10.10
C ASP A 7 5.42 0.00 9.42
N LYS A 8 5.98 -0.66 8.41
CA LYS A 8 7.21 -0.17 7.79
C LYS A 8 6.93 1.03 6.89
N LEU A 9 7.48 2.15 7.31
CA LEU A 9 7.44 3.40 6.56
C LEU A 9 8.35 3.33 5.33
N LEU A 10 7.96 4.05 4.27
CA LEU A 10 8.84 4.24 3.14
C LEU A 10 10.02 5.14 3.54
N PRO A 11 11.22 4.93 2.97
CA PRO A 11 12.37 5.76 3.30
C PRO A 11 12.08 7.25 3.11
N GLY A 12 12.31 8.06 4.15
CA GLY A 12 12.05 9.50 4.15
C GLY A 12 10.65 9.92 4.58
N GLU A 13 9.69 9.00 4.65
CA GLU A 13 8.29 9.30 4.99
C GLU A 13 8.17 9.89 6.40
N ALA A 14 8.87 9.31 7.38
CA ALA A 14 8.87 9.78 8.76
C ALA A 14 9.33 11.25 8.85
N SER A 15 10.34 11.64 8.08
CA SER A 15 10.84 13.02 8.08
C SER A 15 9.81 13.99 7.54
N SER A 16 9.12 13.62 6.45
CA SER A 16 8.08 14.45 5.84
C SER A 16 6.80 14.59 6.68
N ALA A 17 6.52 13.62 7.55
CA ALA A 17 5.40 13.72 8.47
C ALA A 17 5.58 14.91 9.43
N HIS A 18 6.83 15.28 9.75
CA HIS A 18 7.16 16.34 10.69
C HIS A 18 7.49 17.69 10.02
N SER A 19 7.65 17.75 8.69
CA SER A 19 8.09 18.98 7.99
C SER A 19 7.01 20.06 7.92
N GLY A 20 5.73 19.67 7.99
CA GLY A 20 4.59 20.56 7.75
C GLY A 20 4.47 21.02 6.28
N ASP A 21 5.34 20.54 5.39
CA ASP A 21 5.35 20.91 3.97
C ASP A 21 4.18 20.24 3.23
N VAL A 22 3.37 21.06 2.55
CA VAL A 22 2.20 20.63 1.78
C VAL A 22 2.59 19.88 0.52
N ASP A 23 3.70 20.25 -0.14
CA ASP A 23 4.18 19.58 -1.34
C ASP A 23 4.77 18.20 -1.00
N GLU A 24 5.33 18.03 0.20
CA GLU A 24 5.70 16.70 0.71
C GLU A 24 4.49 15.83 0.98
N ALA A 25 3.45 16.36 1.62
CA ALA A 25 2.22 15.61 1.87
C ALA A 25 1.55 15.17 0.55
N ARG A 26 1.47 16.07 -0.45
CA ARG A 26 0.97 15.72 -1.79
C ARG A 26 1.79 14.61 -2.43
N ARG A 27 3.12 14.71 -2.43
CA ARG A 27 3.99 13.71 -3.05
C ARG A 27 3.84 12.33 -2.41
N TRP A 28 3.70 12.27 -1.09
CA TRP A 28 3.45 11.00 -0.40
C TRP A 28 2.06 10.45 -0.71
N PHE A 29 1.03 11.29 -0.76
CA PHE A 29 -0.31 10.85 -1.21
C PHE A 29 -0.25 10.24 -2.61
N GLU A 30 0.37 10.93 -3.57
CA GLU A 30 0.54 10.44 -4.95
C GLU A 30 1.33 9.13 -5.01
N THR A 31 2.39 9.01 -4.21
CA THR A 31 3.21 7.79 -4.11
C THR A 31 2.38 6.60 -3.62
N TYR A 32 1.63 6.78 -2.53
CA TYR A 32 0.77 5.71 -2.02
C TYR A 32 -0.41 5.40 -2.93
N ASP A 33 -0.96 6.40 -3.63
CA ASP A 33 -2.01 6.19 -4.64
C ASP A 33 -1.49 5.33 -5.81
N GLU A 34 -0.27 5.58 -6.29
CA GLU A 34 0.36 4.75 -7.33
C GLU A 34 0.62 3.32 -6.83
N LEU A 35 1.16 3.16 -5.62
CA LEU A 35 1.39 1.83 -5.02
C LEU A 35 0.08 1.04 -4.84
N CYS A 36 -1.00 1.71 -4.41
CA CYS A 36 -2.32 1.10 -4.32
C CYS A 36 -2.80 0.61 -5.69
N ARG A 37 -2.71 1.44 -6.73
CA ARG A 37 -3.11 1.06 -8.10
C ARG A 37 -2.30 -0.14 -8.61
N LEU A 38 -0.99 -0.15 -8.36
CA LEU A 38 -0.13 -1.27 -8.75
C LEU A 38 -0.54 -2.57 -8.03
N LYS A 39 -0.73 -2.54 -6.71
CA LYS A 39 -1.15 -3.72 -5.94
C LYS A 39 -2.54 -4.21 -6.33
N GLN A 40 -3.48 -3.30 -6.57
CA GLN A 40 -4.81 -3.66 -7.04
C GLN A 40 -4.75 -4.37 -8.41
N LYS A 41 -3.89 -3.89 -9.31
CA LYS A 41 -3.67 -4.56 -10.60
C LYS A 41 -3.11 -5.97 -10.42
N ILE A 42 -2.09 -6.16 -9.58
CA ILE A 42 -1.52 -7.48 -9.28
C ILE A 42 -2.59 -8.42 -8.71
N LEU A 43 -3.40 -7.96 -7.76
CA LEU A 43 -4.50 -8.75 -7.20
C LEU A 43 -5.54 -9.14 -8.25
N THR A 44 -5.89 -8.21 -9.15
CA THR A 44 -6.82 -8.49 -10.26
C THR A 44 -6.25 -9.53 -11.22
N ASP A 45 -4.97 -9.39 -11.57
CA ASP A 45 -4.26 -10.33 -12.44
C ASP A 45 -4.17 -11.72 -11.79
N LEU A 46 -3.89 -11.79 -10.49
CA LEU A 46 -3.85 -13.03 -9.70
C LEU A 46 -5.20 -13.74 -9.70
N GLU A 47 -6.28 -13.02 -9.38
CA GLU A 47 -7.64 -13.57 -9.40
C GLU A 47 -8.00 -14.14 -10.77
N SER A 48 -7.65 -13.43 -11.85
CA SER A 48 -7.92 -13.88 -13.22
C SER A 48 -7.15 -15.14 -13.64
N GLN A 49 -5.99 -15.37 -13.02
CA GLN A 49 -5.08 -16.48 -13.35
C GLN A 49 -5.24 -17.67 -12.43
N LYS A 50 -5.84 -17.50 -11.24
CA LYS A 50 -6.00 -18.54 -10.21
C LYS A 50 -6.66 -19.82 -10.73
N VAL A 51 -7.60 -19.70 -11.68
CA VAL A 51 -8.27 -20.84 -12.33
C VAL A 51 -7.34 -21.74 -13.17
N ARG A 52 -6.14 -21.24 -13.53
CA ARG A 52 -5.15 -21.95 -14.33
C ARG A 52 -4.09 -22.66 -13.48
N VAL A 53 -4.13 -22.46 -12.16
CA VAL A 53 -3.18 -23.03 -11.21
C VAL A 53 -3.54 -24.50 -10.98
N PRO A 54 -2.59 -25.44 -11.11
CA PRO A 54 -2.80 -26.83 -10.73
C PRO A 54 -3.11 -26.96 -9.23
N PRO A 55 -3.85 -27.98 -8.79
CA PRO A 55 -4.23 -28.15 -7.38
C PRO A 55 -3.05 -28.14 -6.40
N GLU A 56 -1.87 -28.55 -6.84
CA GLU A 56 -0.64 -28.55 -6.04
C GLU A 56 -0.19 -27.13 -5.64
N GLY A 57 -0.54 -26.11 -6.45
CA GLY A 57 -0.21 -24.70 -6.21
C GLY A 57 -1.30 -23.90 -5.50
N ASP A 58 -2.48 -24.49 -5.23
CA ASP A 58 -3.63 -23.77 -4.67
C ASP A 58 -3.35 -23.15 -3.29
N ALA A 59 -2.57 -23.84 -2.46
CA ALA A 59 -2.23 -23.38 -1.13
C ALA A 59 -1.32 -22.14 -1.19
N GLU A 60 -0.26 -22.20 -1.99
CA GLU A 60 0.69 -21.10 -2.14
C GLU A 60 0.02 -19.86 -2.76
N VAL A 61 -0.85 -20.04 -3.75
CA VAL A 61 -1.61 -18.93 -4.34
C VAL A 61 -2.58 -18.28 -3.34
N LYS A 62 -3.17 -19.06 -2.42
CA LYS A 62 -4.01 -18.49 -1.34
C LYS A 62 -3.18 -17.71 -0.34
N ASP A 63 -2.01 -18.20 0.02
CA ASP A 63 -1.11 -17.53 0.96
C ASP A 63 -0.57 -16.22 0.34
N ASP A 64 -0.14 -16.26 -0.92
CA ASP A 64 0.29 -15.07 -1.69
C ASP A 64 -0.84 -14.05 -1.82
N GLU A 65 -2.06 -14.50 -2.12
CA GLU A 65 -3.22 -13.61 -2.20
C GLU A 65 -3.50 -12.95 -0.85
N ALA A 66 -3.48 -13.71 0.25
CA ALA A 66 -3.70 -13.18 1.59
C ALA A 66 -2.64 -12.14 1.96
N MET A 67 -1.37 -12.42 1.67
CA MET A 67 -0.26 -11.48 1.86
C MET A 67 -0.46 -10.21 1.03
N LEU A 68 -0.76 -10.33 -0.27
CA LEU A 68 -0.96 -9.18 -1.16
C LEU A 68 -2.16 -8.32 -0.74
N ARG A 69 -3.23 -8.92 -0.22
CA ARG A 69 -4.38 -8.19 0.33
C ARG A 69 -4.01 -7.43 1.59
N ALA A 70 -3.30 -8.04 2.53
CA ALA A 70 -2.82 -7.37 3.73
C ALA A 70 -1.89 -6.19 3.40
N GLU A 71 -1.01 -6.36 2.41
CA GLU A 71 -0.17 -5.26 1.93
C GLU A 71 -0.97 -4.13 1.28
N TYR A 72 -1.98 -4.47 0.48
CA TYR A 72 -2.85 -3.49 -0.15
C TYR A 72 -3.64 -2.67 0.89
N GLU A 73 -4.20 -3.32 1.91
CA GLU A 73 -4.91 -2.66 3.00
C GLU A 73 -4.00 -1.71 3.78
N ARG A 74 -2.75 -2.11 4.05
CA ARG A 74 -1.75 -1.23 4.67
C ARG A 74 -1.49 0.00 3.81
N LEU A 75 -1.27 -0.18 2.50
CA LEU A 75 -1.02 0.93 1.58
C LEU A 75 -2.22 1.90 1.50
N LEU A 76 -3.46 1.37 1.54
CA LEU A 76 -4.67 2.18 1.62
C LEU A 76 -4.70 3.04 2.88
N GLY A 77 -4.40 2.46 4.04
CA GLY A 77 -4.33 3.23 5.29
C GLY A 77 -3.29 4.36 5.24
N ARG A 78 -2.11 4.12 4.66
CA ARG A 78 -1.10 5.17 4.46
C ARG A 78 -1.53 6.22 3.44
N ARG A 79 -2.20 5.82 2.36
CA ARG A 79 -2.78 6.75 1.37
C ARG A 79 -3.80 7.68 2.03
N GLU A 80 -4.69 7.14 2.85
CA GLU A 80 -5.70 7.92 3.58
C GLU A 80 -5.06 8.89 4.57
N PHE A 81 -4.04 8.45 5.30
CA PHE A 81 -3.25 9.32 6.18
C PHE A 81 -2.67 10.51 5.41
N TRP A 82 -1.97 10.26 4.30
CA TRP A 82 -1.34 11.34 3.53
C TRP A 82 -2.33 12.25 2.81
N HIS A 83 -3.49 11.72 2.40
CA HIS A 83 -4.59 12.53 1.91
C HIS A 83 -5.11 13.49 2.99
N ALA A 84 -5.34 13.00 4.21
CA ALA A 84 -5.78 13.84 5.32
C ALA A 84 -4.73 14.90 5.70
N GLU A 85 -3.44 14.53 5.70
CA GLU A 85 -2.34 15.48 5.95
C GLU A 85 -2.25 16.55 4.85
N PHE A 86 -2.46 16.18 3.59
CA PHE A 86 -2.46 17.12 2.49
C PHE A 86 -3.58 18.14 2.64
N GLU A 87 -4.83 17.70 2.83
CA GLU A 87 -5.99 18.58 3.04
C GLU A 87 -5.77 19.51 4.26
N ALA A 88 -5.30 18.96 5.39
CA ALA A 88 -5.06 19.75 6.60
C ALA A 88 -3.96 20.81 6.46
N ARG A 89 -2.96 20.57 5.59
CA ARG A 89 -1.88 21.52 5.30
C ARG A 89 -2.27 22.53 4.22
N GLN A 90 -3.18 22.18 3.30
CA GLN A 90 -3.72 23.10 2.30
C GLN A 90 -4.60 24.20 2.91
N ASP A 91 -5.31 23.87 3.99
CA ASP A 91 -6.23 24.79 4.69
C ASP A 91 -5.53 25.78 5.66
N ARG A 92 -4.19 25.75 5.75
CA ARG A 92 -3.37 26.61 6.63
C ARG A 92 -2.79 27.81 5.89
#